data_AF-A0A366LN14-F1
#
_entry.id   AF-A0A366LN14-F1
#
_cell.length_a   1.000
_cell.length_b   1.000
_cell.length_c   1.000
_cell.angle_alpha   90.00
_cell.angle_beta   90.00
_cell.angle_gamma   90.00
#
_symmetry.space_group_name_H-M   'P 1'
#
loop_
_entity.id
_entity.type
_entity.pdbx_description
1 polymer ?
#
loop_
_entity_poly.entity_id
_entity_poly.type
_entity_poly.pdbx_seq_one_letter_code
_entity_poly.pdbx_strand_id
1 'polypeptide(L)'
;MGYFEFHAIDADQGQDFTAKEISRAAVAQYVCGWWQSVMDQVNTGGAAPAYVITRTRVRAERVLIGQEPACRGELFAQAMAQARRQAAQRFLAVTQTLADAFPAPERSR
;
A
#
# COMPACT_ATOMS: atom_id res chain seq x y z
N MET A 1 -1.96 15.62 -33.46
CA MET A 1 -1.73 14.67 -32.35
C MET A 1 -3.07 14.34 -31.75
N GLY A 2 -3.60 13.14 -32.02
CA GLY A 2 -4.87 12.67 -31.47
C GLY A 2 -4.62 11.93 -30.16
N TYR A 3 -5.32 12.32 -29.10
CA TYR A 3 -5.36 11.57 -27.85
C TYR A 3 -6.35 10.43 -28.03
N PHE A 4 -5.89 9.18 -27.97
CA PHE A 4 -6.75 8.01 -27.95
C PHE A 4 -7.27 7.80 -26.52
N GLU A 5 -8.50 8.21 -26.29
CA GLU A 5 -9.27 7.90 -25.09
C GLU A 5 -9.84 6.48 -25.27
N PHE A 6 -9.30 5.51 -24.52
CA PHE A 6 -9.82 4.15 -24.52
C PHE A 6 -11.05 4.07 -23.62
N HIS A 7 -12.24 4.17 -24.24
CA HIS A 7 -13.49 3.78 -23.60
C HIS A 7 -13.67 2.27 -23.77
N ALA A 8 -13.38 1.51 -22.71
CA ALA A 8 -13.76 0.11 -22.63
C ALA A 8 -15.25 0.06 -22.26
N ILE A 9 -16.10 -0.25 -23.25
CA ILE A 9 -17.53 -0.46 -23.05
C ILE A 9 -17.70 -1.86 -22.48
N ASP A 10 -18.38 -1.98 -21.35
CA ASP A 10 -19.23 -3.15 -21.12
C ASP A 10 -20.48 -2.81 -20.28
N ALA A 11 -21.54 -3.49 -20.65
CA ALA A 11 -22.93 -3.19 -20.35
C ALA A 11 -23.33 -3.46 -18.88
N ASP A 12 -24.41 -2.79 -18.46
CA ASP A 12 -25.27 -3.13 -17.31
C ASP A 12 -25.05 -2.35 -16.00
N GLN A 13 -25.27 -1.02 -16.00
CA GLN A 13 -25.33 -0.11 -14.83
C GLN A 13 -24.01 0.53 -14.34
N GLY A 14 -22.91 0.45 -15.11
CA GLY A 14 -21.57 0.87 -14.65
C GLY A 14 -21.23 2.33 -14.92
N GLN A 15 -20.93 3.09 -13.86
CA GLN A 15 -20.16 4.33 -13.99
C GLN A 15 -18.74 3.99 -14.48
N ASP A 16 -18.30 4.62 -15.57
CA ASP A 16 -16.94 4.44 -16.11
C ASP A 16 -15.91 4.79 -15.02
N PHE A 17 -15.13 3.79 -14.59
CA PHE A 17 -14.01 4.03 -13.69
C PHE A 17 -12.83 4.56 -14.47
N THR A 18 -12.42 5.78 -14.16
CA THR A 18 -11.20 6.36 -14.73
C THR A 18 -9.96 5.57 -14.26
N ALA A 19 -8.90 5.56 -15.08
CA ALA A 19 -7.62 4.95 -14.69
C ALA A 19 -7.09 5.49 -13.34
N LYS A 20 -7.41 6.75 -13.02
CA LYS A 20 -7.10 7.39 -11.74
C LYS A 20 -7.86 6.76 -10.57
N GLU A 21 -9.14 6.45 -10.74
CA GLU A 21 -9.97 5.80 -9.72
C GLU A 21 -9.52 4.36 -9.49
N ILE A 22 -9.22 3.62 -10.56
CA ILE A 22 -8.68 2.26 -10.48
C ILE A 22 -7.33 2.27 -9.74
N SER A 23 -6.45 3.21 -10.08
CA SER A 23 -5.16 3.37 -9.39
C SER A 23 -5.34 3.69 -7.91
N ARG A 24 -6.26 4.61 -7.57
CA ARG A 24 -6.57 4.96 -6.17
C ARG A 24 -7.14 3.76 -5.41
N ALA A 25 -8.02 2.99 -6.03
CA ALA A 25 -8.60 1.78 -5.43
C ALA A 25 -7.52 0.72 -5.21
N ALA A 26 -6.63 0.50 -6.17
CA ALA A 26 -5.49 -0.43 -6.03
C ALA A 26 -4.57 -0.03 -4.87
N VAL A 27 -4.23 1.27 -4.75
CA VAL A 27 -3.45 1.77 -3.60
C VAL A 27 -4.18 1.55 -2.29
N ALA A 28 -5.48 1.88 -2.23
CA ALA A 28 -6.29 1.68 -1.04
C ALA A 28 -6.33 0.19 -0.63
N GLN A 29 -6.53 -0.72 -1.60
CA GLN A 29 -6.54 -2.15 -1.38
C GLN A 29 -5.22 -2.65 -0.79
N TYR A 30 -4.08 -2.20 -1.32
CA TYR A 30 -2.78 -2.58 -0.78
C TYR A 30 -2.54 -2.02 0.63
N VAL A 31 -2.98 -0.79 0.92
CA VAL A 31 -2.91 -0.22 2.28
C VAL A 31 -3.77 -1.03 3.25
N CYS A 32 -5.01 -1.36 2.87
CA CYS A 32 -5.88 -2.21 3.68
C CYS A 32 -5.24 -3.58 3.94
N GLY A 33 -4.62 -4.20 2.93
CA GLY A 33 -3.90 -5.47 3.09
C GLY A 33 -2.75 -5.41 4.10
N TRP A 34 -2.02 -4.30 4.16
CA TRP A 34 -0.98 -4.11 5.19
C TRP A 34 -1.58 -4.06 6.59
N TRP A 35 -2.65 -3.31 6.80
CA TRP A 35 -3.30 -3.20 8.11
C TRP A 35 -3.98 -4.50 8.52
N GLN A 36 -4.60 -5.21 7.59
CA GLN A 36 -5.17 -6.52 7.85
C GLN A 36 -4.08 -7.51 8.29
N SER A 37 -2.91 -7.51 7.63
CA SER A 37 -1.79 -8.34 8.05
C SER A 37 -1.27 -8.01 9.46
N VAL A 38 -1.31 -6.73 9.87
CA VAL A 38 -0.98 -6.32 11.24
C VAL A 38 -2.03 -6.87 12.21
N MET A 39 -3.32 -6.64 11.93
CA MET A 39 -4.43 -7.08 12.79
C MET A 39 -4.45 -8.60 12.95
N ASP A 40 -4.27 -9.34 11.86
CA ASP A 40 -4.22 -10.80 11.89
C ASP A 40 -3.08 -11.29 12.78
N GLN A 41 -1.88 -10.72 12.66
CA GLN A 41 -0.73 -11.09 13.49
C GLN A 41 -0.91 -10.72 14.97
N VAL A 42 -1.57 -9.61 15.27
CA VAL A 42 -1.90 -9.21 16.64
C VAL A 42 -2.93 -10.16 17.25
N ASN A 43 -4.00 -10.46 16.51
CA ASN A 43 -5.11 -11.27 16.99
C ASN A 43 -4.78 -12.77 17.10
N THR A 44 -3.91 -13.28 16.21
CA THR A 44 -3.57 -14.72 16.16
C THR A 44 -2.24 -15.07 16.81
N GLY A 45 -1.29 -14.14 16.85
CA GLY A 45 0.10 -14.44 17.17
C GLY A 45 0.52 -14.17 18.63
N GLY A 46 -0.35 -13.55 19.44
CA GLY A 46 -0.03 -13.15 20.82
C GLY A 46 1.15 -12.17 20.94
N ALA A 47 1.68 -11.69 19.82
CA ALA A 47 2.83 -10.81 19.77
C ALA A 47 2.41 -9.38 20.12
N ALA A 48 3.29 -8.67 20.82
CA ALA A 48 3.07 -7.26 21.16
C ALA A 48 2.78 -6.44 19.87
N PRO A 49 1.71 -5.62 19.84
CA PRO A 49 1.35 -4.84 18.65
C PRO A 49 2.50 -4.01 18.06
N ALA A 50 3.34 -3.41 18.91
CA ALA A 50 4.51 -2.66 18.49
C ALA A 50 5.54 -3.50 17.71
N TYR A 51 5.75 -4.75 18.13
CA TYR A 51 6.65 -5.67 17.42
C TYR A 51 6.08 -6.06 16.05
N VAL A 52 4.76 -6.33 15.98
CA VAL A 52 4.08 -6.67 14.72
C VAL A 52 4.15 -5.50 13.72
N ILE A 53 3.93 -4.27 14.18
CA ILE A 53 4.04 -3.08 13.35
C ILE A 53 5.47 -2.92 12.84
N THR A 54 6.48 -3.04 13.71
CA THR A 54 7.91 -2.94 13.32
C THR A 54 8.28 -4.00 12.28
N ARG A 55 7.89 -5.25 12.48
CA ARG A 55 8.11 -6.33 11.53
C ARG A 55 7.43 -6.05 10.18
N THR A 56 6.23 -5.49 10.21
CA THR A 56 5.48 -5.15 9.00
C THR A 56 6.10 -3.97 8.26
N ARG A 57 6.66 -2.98 8.98
CA ARG A 57 7.45 -1.88 8.39
C ARG A 57 8.65 -2.41 7.61
N VAL A 58 9.42 -3.34 8.19
CA VAL A 58 10.56 -3.98 7.48
C VAL A 58 10.11 -4.67 6.19
N ARG A 59 8.92 -5.31 6.19
CA ARG A 59 8.35 -5.92 4.97
C ARG A 59 7.96 -4.85 3.93
N ALA A 60 7.36 -3.75 4.37
CA ALA A 60 7.01 -2.63 3.49
C ALA A 60 8.26 -1.97 2.88
N GLU A 61 9.34 -1.80 3.64
CA GLU A 61 10.63 -1.31 3.14
C GLU A 61 11.22 -2.23 2.08
N ARG A 62 11.18 -3.55 2.29
CA ARG A 62 11.64 -4.53 1.30
C ARG A 62 10.88 -4.45 -0.01
N VAL A 63 9.59 -4.12 0.01
CA VAL A 63 8.80 -3.89 -1.22
C VAL A 63 9.31 -2.69 -2.01
N LEU A 64 9.89 -1.68 -1.35
CA LEU A 64 10.47 -0.52 -2.03
C LEU A 64 11.83 -0.82 -2.66
N ILE A 65 12.59 -1.74 -2.07
CA ILE A 65 13.95 -2.12 -2.48
C ILE A 65 13.94 -3.21 -3.55
N GLY A 66 13.10 -4.22 -3.40
CA GLY A 66 13.13 -5.46 -4.19
C GLY A 66 12.32 -5.48 -5.48
N GLN A 67 11.87 -4.33 -6.01
CA GLN A 67 11.15 -4.34 -7.28
C GLN A 67 12.13 -4.28 -8.47
N GLU A 68 12.28 -5.42 -9.14
CA GLU A 68 12.84 -5.46 -10.49
C GLU A 68 11.98 -4.62 -11.46
N PRO A 69 12.61 -3.92 -12.42
CA PRO A 69 11.86 -3.17 -13.41
C PRO A 69 11.00 -4.14 -14.23
N ALA A 70 9.69 -3.96 -14.17
CA ALA A 70 8.77 -4.76 -14.97
C ALA A 70 9.14 -4.66 -16.46
N CYS A 71 9.24 -5.82 -17.13
CA CYS A 71 9.56 -5.91 -18.54
C CYS A 71 8.64 -5.00 -19.37
N ARG A 72 9.21 -4.37 -20.42
CA ARG A 72 8.52 -3.46 -21.35
C ARG A 72 7.41 -4.22 -22.09
N GLY A 73 6.22 -4.28 -21.53
CA GLY A 73 5.07 -4.96 -22.11
C GLY A 73 3.85 -5.03 -21.19
N GLU A 74 4.05 -4.97 -19.86
CA GLU A 74 2.96 -5.15 -18.91
C GLU A 74 2.60 -3.85 -18.19
N LEU A 75 1.97 -2.90 -18.90
CA LEU A 75 1.55 -1.61 -18.35
C LEU A 75 0.63 -1.75 -17.13
N PHE A 76 -0.23 -2.77 -17.12
CA PHE A 76 -1.06 -3.10 -15.96
C PHE A 76 -0.21 -3.56 -14.76
N ALA A 77 0.76 -4.46 -14.98
CA ALA A 77 1.65 -4.92 -13.91
C ALA A 77 2.52 -3.77 -13.37
N GLN A 78 2.97 -2.86 -14.24
CA GLN A 78 3.66 -1.63 -13.86
C GLN A 78 2.77 -0.72 -13.00
N ALA A 79 1.51 -0.52 -13.39
CA ALA A 79 0.55 0.28 -12.63
C ALA A 79 0.28 -0.33 -11.25
N MET A 80 0.14 -1.65 -11.16
CA MET A 80 -0.06 -2.37 -9.90
C MET A 80 1.21 -2.37 -9.03
N ALA A 81 2.39 -2.51 -9.63
CA ALA A 81 3.67 -2.39 -8.94
C ALA A 81 3.84 -0.99 -8.32
N GLN A 82 3.49 0.06 -9.07
CA GLN A 82 3.50 1.43 -8.60
C GLN A 82 2.45 1.65 -7.49
N ALA A 83 1.25 1.12 -7.62
CA ALA A 83 0.22 1.19 -6.58
C ALA A 83 0.69 0.52 -5.27
N ARG A 84 1.35 -0.63 -5.37
CA ARG A 84 1.94 -1.35 -4.23
C ARG A 84 3.05 -0.52 -3.57
N ARG A 85 3.89 0.14 -4.37
CA ARG A 85 4.96 1.05 -3.87
C ARG A 85 4.36 2.23 -3.10
N GLN A 86 3.36 2.90 -3.67
CA GLN A 86 2.66 4.00 -3.02
C GLN A 86 1.97 3.57 -1.72
N ALA A 87 1.36 2.39 -1.71
CA ALA A 87 0.75 1.84 -0.50
C ALA A 87 1.78 1.56 0.60
N ALA A 88 2.93 0.97 0.26
CA ALA A 88 4.02 0.75 1.20
C ALA A 88 4.55 2.07 1.78
N GLN A 89 4.74 3.10 0.94
CA GLN A 89 5.13 4.44 1.40
C GLN A 89 4.10 5.05 2.36
N ARG A 90 2.79 4.95 2.05
CA ARG A 90 1.72 5.45 2.93
C ARG A 90 1.70 4.71 4.26
N PHE A 91 1.86 3.39 4.25
CA PHE A 91 1.92 2.60 5.48
C PHE A 91 3.11 3.02 6.36
N LEU A 92 4.30 3.20 5.76
CA LEU A 92 5.49 3.68 6.49
C LEU A 92 5.29 5.09 7.06
N ALA A 93 4.68 6.00 6.29
CA ALA A 93 4.39 7.35 6.76
C ALA A 93 3.44 7.35 7.95
N VAL A 94 2.31 6.65 7.86
CA VAL A 94 1.32 6.59 8.96
C VAL A 94 1.93 5.95 10.20
N THR A 95 2.67 4.85 10.06
CA THR A 95 3.32 4.20 11.21
C THR A 95 4.43 5.06 11.82
N GLN A 96 5.07 5.93 11.03
CA GLN A 96 6.02 6.91 11.55
C GLN A 96 5.30 8.00 12.34
N THR A 97 4.23 8.58 11.79
CA THR A 97 3.41 9.56 12.50
C THR A 97 2.86 9.03 13.82
N LEU A 98 2.46 7.75 13.86
CA LEU A 98 2.04 7.10 15.10
C LEU A 98 3.19 6.96 16.10
N ALA A 99 4.38 6.61 15.65
CA ALA A 99 5.55 6.54 16.54
C ALA A 99 5.93 7.92 17.09
N ASP A 100 5.87 8.96 16.26
CA ASP A 100 6.19 10.34 16.64
C ASP A 100 5.13 10.94 17.58
N ALA A 101 3.87 10.51 17.49
CA ALA A 101 2.78 10.94 18.37
C ALA A 101 2.85 10.34 19.78
N PHE A 102 3.54 9.20 19.94
CA PHE A 102 3.73 8.51 21.21
C PHE A 102 5.22 8.28 21.49
N PRO A 103 6.02 9.35 21.64
CA PRO A 103 7.42 9.21 22.01
C PRO A 103 7.51 8.52 23.37
N ALA A 104 8.50 7.63 23.54
CA ALA A 104 8.71 6.96 24.82
C ALA A 104 8.81 8.00 25.94
N PRO A 105 8.22 7.75 27.13
CA PRO A 105 8.39 8.67 28.25
C PRO A 105 9.87 8.85 28.49
N GLU A 106 10.33 10.10 28.55
CA GLU A 106 11.69 10.42 28.95
C GLU A 106 11.94 9.66 30.25
N ARG A 107 12.90 8.72 30.24
CA ARG A 107 13.33 8.07 31.46
C ARG A 107 14.02 9.16 32.27
N SER A 108 13.25 9.85 33.12
CA SER A 108 13.75 10.76 34.13
C SER A 108 14.77 9.98 34.96
N ARG A 109 16.02 10.41 34.82
CA ARG A 109 17.19 9.87 35.50
C ARG A 109 17.25 10.36 36.94
#